data_AF-A0A6N7ABP6-F1
#
_entry.id   AF-A0A6N7ABP6-F1
#
_cell.length_a   1.000
_cell.length_b   1.000
_cell.length_c   1.000
_cell.angle_alpha   90.00
_cell.angle_beta   90.00
_cell.angle_gamma   90.00
#
_symmetry.space_group_name_H-M   'P 1'
#
loop_
_entity.id
_entity.type
_entity.pdbx_description
1 polymer ?
#
loop_
_entity_poly.entity_id
_entity_poly.type
_entity_poly.pdbx_seq_one_letter_code
_entity_poly.pdbx_strand_id
1 'polypeptide(L)'
;MEKDKMIPASYNFLRQKAQSNQDFEFRELKAASGWTEENTRTNISKRLRQFLEEVSKDNYHVKKNILDVVYSEYYRLFKQSNIIVPQYNEHQHPDVVIFELFLPLTCEDKLRKALDKLFFKDTVLKRLQSIGMKELQEGFRKEDNETESGYLEGICKFFSDKFGGYSISHVSGRFRSKDLLERKKARELEDHDEDYLIDETTAIVRFVIPIQATEIVIRENSDIQLELNFSCPTVDEELTGIEWLFRNLLIAAILHTVDQNQIWILESGKRYQLYRFVDKNKE
;
A
#
# COMPACT_ATOMS: atom_id res chain seq x y z
N MET A 1 39.55 25.25 -11.95
CA MET A 1 39.45 25.29 -10.48
C MET A 1 38.04 24.87 -10.08
N GLU A 2 37.95 23.78 -9.30
CA GLU A 2 37.05 23.71 -8.13
C GLU A 2 35.53 23.52 -8.28
N LYS A 3 34.98 22.92 -9.36
CA LYS A 3 33.58 22.41 -9.28
C LYS A 3 33.37 21.49 -8.06
N ASP A 4 34.40 20.74 -7.68
CA ASP A 4 34.39 19.87 -6.51
C ASP A 4 34.47 20.58 -5.15
N LYS A 5 34.89 21.86 -5.08
CA LYS A 5 34.89 22.62 -3.81
C LYS A 5 33.63 23.47 -3.62
N MET A 6 32.93 23.78 -4.72
CA MET A 6 31.69 24.57 -4.67
C MET A 6 30.54 23.82 -3.96
N ILE A 7 30.42 22.51 -4.17
CA ILE A 7 29.34 21.68 -3.56
C ILE A 7 29.55 21.48 -2.05
N PRO A 8 30.75 21.13 -1.54
CA PRO A 8 31.03 21.18 -0.10
C PRO A 8 30.74 22.53 0.53
N ALA A 9 31.10 23.63 -0.14
CA ALA A 9 30.91 24.97 0.39
C ALA A 9 29.41 25.32 0.49
N SER A 10 28.61 24.98 -0.53
CA SER A 10 27.16 25.17 -0.46
C SER A 10 26.51 24.31 0.62
N TYR A 11 26.94 23.05 0.80
CA TYR A 11 26.45 22.17 1.85
C TYR A 11 26.70 22.74 3.26
N ASN A 12 27.94 23.16 3.53
CA ASN A 12 28.32 23.72 4.82
C ASN A 12 27.56 25.03 5.11
N PHE A 13 27.43 25.88 4.10
CA PHE A 13 26.65 27.12 4.21
C PHE A 13 25.19 26.85 4.60
N LEU A 14 24.52 25.92 3.92
CA LEU A 14 23.13 25.58 4.23
C LEU A 14 22.98 24.99 5.63
N ARG A 15 23.87 24.08 6.04
CA ARG A 15 23.85 23.53 7.40
C ARG A 15 24.07 24.60 8.46
N GLN A 16 24.98 25.53 8.23
CA GLN A 16 25.21 26.66 9.14
C GLN A 16 23.96 27.54 9.27
N LYS A 17 23.34 27.92 8.15
CA LYS A 17 22.12 28.74 8.14
C LYS A 17 20.93 28.04 8.82
N ALA A 18 20.80 26.72 8.63
CA ALA A 18 19.81 25.90 9.33
C ALA A 18 20.07 25.81 10.84
N GLN A 19 21.34 25.69 11.26
CA GLN A 19 21.72 25.70 12.69
C GLN A 19 21.44 27.05 13.36
N SER A 20 21.73 28.16 12.65
CA SER A 20 21.48 29.50 13.17
C SER A 20 20.02 29.94 13.04
N ASN A 21 19.18 29.19 12.31
CA ASN A 21 17.80 29.55 11.98
C ASN A 21 17.68 30.97 11.38
N GLN A 22 18.62 31.31 10.49
CA GLN A 22 18.69 32.61 9.86
C GLN A 22 18.35 32.50 8.38
N ASP A 23 17.57 33.46 7.90
CA ASP A 23 17.34 33.65 6.47
C ASP A 23 18.64 34.11 5.80
N PHE A 24 18.69 33.95 4.48
CA PHE A 24 19.82 34.40 3.69
C PHE A 24 19.37 34.88 2.31
N GLU A 25 20.06 35.92 1.83
CA GLU A 25 19.90 36.38 0.47
C GLU A 25 20.57 35.42 -0.50
N PHE A 26 20.00 35.29 -1.69
CA PHE A 26 20.58 34.60 -2.84
C PHE A 26 22.08 34.91 -3.05
N ARG A 27 22.47 36.17 -2.83
CA ARG A 27 23.85 36.66 -2.98
C ARG A 27 24.81 36.02 -1.98
N GLU A 28 24.36 35.72 -0.77
CA GLU A 28 25.15 35.04 0.25
C GLU A 28 25.48 33.60 -0.16
N LEU A 29 24.51 32.85 -0.67
CA LEU A 29 24.75 31.49 -1.18
C LEU A 29 25.66 31.52 -2.40
N LYS A 30 25.49 32.48 -3.31
CA LYS A 30 26.40 32.70 -4.45
C LYS A 30 27.83 32.93 -3.96
N ALA A 31 28.02 33.82 -2.98
CA ALA A 31 29.33 34.12 -2.41
C ALA A 31 29.96 32.90 -1.71
N ALA A 32 29.18 32.18 -0.91
CA ALA A 32 29.65 31.01 -0.17
C ALA A 32 29.99 29.82 -1.06
N SER A 33 29.17 29.55 -2.08
CA SER A 33 29.36 28.42 -3.01
C SER A 33 30.38 28.70 -4.11
N GLY A 34 30.67 29.97 -4.42
CA GLY A 34 31.50 30.35 -5.57
C GLY A 34 30.82 30.14 -6.93
N TRP A 35 29.50 29.92 -6.97
CA TRP A 35 28.75 29.77 -8.21
C TRP A 35 28.54 31.11 -8.94
N THR A 36 28.33 31.02 -10.27
CA THR A 36 27.80 32.15 -11.04
C THR A 36 26.34 32.39 -10.67
N GLU A 37 25.82 33.58 -10.97
CA GLU A 37 24.43 33.91 -10.68
C GLU A 37 23.43 32.93 -11.34
N GLU A 38 23.61 32.61 -12.61
CA GLU A 38 22.80 31.64 -13.32
C GLU A 38 22.86 30.24 -12.70
N ASN A 39 24.06 29.80 -12.30
CA ASN A 39 24.26 28.50 -11.66
C ASN A 39 23.60 28.45 -10.27
N THR A 40 23.70 29.50 -9.47
CA THR A 40 23.03 29.56 -8.16
C THR A 40 21.52 29.49 -8.32
N ARG A 41 20.93 30.25 -9.26
CA ARG A 41 19.47 30.21 -9.50
C ARG A 41 19.01 28.83 -9.97
N THR A 42 19.80 28.20 -10.85
CA THR A 42 19.55 26.84 -11.34
C THR A 42 19.64 25.81 -10.21
N ASN A 43 20.65 25.91 -9.35
CA ASN A 43 20.81 24.99 -8.22
C ASN A 43 19.70 25.15 -7.19
N ILE A 44 19.31 26.38 -6.87
CA ILE A 44 18.16 26.64 -5.98
C ILE A 44 16.90 26.00 -6.55
N SER A 45 16.52 26.35 -7.78
CA SER A 45 15.27 25.89 -8.38
C SER A 45 15.21 24.38 -8.63
N LYS A 46 16.32 23.76 -9.05
CA LYS A 46 16.33 22.34 -9.49
C LYS A 46 16.83 21.35 -8.45
N ARG A 47 17.67 21.76 -7.51
CA ARG A 47 18.40 20.84 -6.61
C ARG A 47 18.14 21.11 -5.13
N LEU A 48 18.20 22.38 -4.74
CA LEU A 48 18.16 22.80 -3.34
C LEU A 48 16.77 23.14 -2.84
N ARG A 49 15.75 23.20 -3.71
CA ARG A 49 14.36 23.49 -3.32
C ARG A 49 13.83 22.64 -2.17
N GLN A 50 14.28 21.38 -2.06
CA GLN A 50 13.89 20.48 -0.95
C GLN A 50 14.43 20.90 0.43
N PHE A 51 15.39 21.84 0.47
CA PHE A 51 16.01 22.36 1.69
C PHE A 51 15.71 23.84 1.92
N LEU A 52 14.97 24.49 1.02
CA LEU A 52 14.78 25.94 1.02
C LEU A 52 13.31 26.31 1.01
N GLU A 53 12.96 27.36 1.74
CA GLU A 53 11.67 28.05 1.68
C GLU A 53 11.91 29.47 1.23
N GLU A 54 11.16 29.95 0.24
CA GLU A 54 11.27 31.34 -0.21
C GLU A 54 10.46 32.22 0.75
N VAL A 55 11.14 33.08 1.50
CA VAL A 55 10.52 34.01 2.45
C VAL A 55 10.06 35.26 1.72
N SER A 56 10.86 35.72 0.76
CA SER A 56 10.56 36.80 -0.16
C SER A 56 11.45 36.69 -1.40
N LYS A 57 11.26 37.56 -2.40
CA LYS A 57 12.04 37.52 -3.64
C LYS A 57 13.54 37.53 -3.34
N ASP A 58 14.24 36.49 -3.78
CA ASP A 58 15.68 36.28 -3.57
C ASP A 58 16.13 36.12 -2.10
N ASN A 59 15.21 35.93 -1.15
CA ASN A 59 15.50 35.65 0.25
C ASN A 59 14.93 34.29 0.68
N TYR A 60 15.76 33.46 1.29
CA TYR A 60 15.43 32.07 1.56
C TYR A 60 15.68 31.70 3.03
N HIS A 61 14.80 30.87 3.55
CA HIS A 61 14.99 30.16 4.82
C HIS A 61 15.50 28.74 4.53
N VAL A 62 16.47 28.25 5.31
CA VAL A 62 16.93 26.86 5.19
C VAL A 62 16.13 25.96 6.11
N LYS A 63 15.41 24.99 5.53
CA LYS A 63 14.69 23.95 6.27
C LYS A 63 15.66 23.13 7.11
N LYS A 64 15.21 22.73 8.32
CA LYS A 64 16.04 21.94 9.25
C LYS A 64 16.40 20.54 8.75
N ASN A 65 15.65 20.00 7.78
CA ASN A 65 15.92 18.68 7.19
C ASN A 65 17.32 18.54 6.56
N ILE A 66 18.01 19.64 6.20
CA ILE A 66 19.41 19.58 5.73
C ILE A 66 20.38 19.09 6.81
N LEU A 67 20.02 19.18 8.09
CA LEU A 67 20.87 18.76 9.20
C LEU A 67 21.00 17.23 9.30
N ASP A 68 19.98 16.52 8.80
CA ASP A 68 19.93 15.05 8.78
C ASP A 68 20.53 14.46 7.50
N VAL A 69 20.70 15.26 6.45
CA VAL A 69 21.27 14.81 5.17
C VAL A 69 22.79 14.75 5.28
N VAL A 70 23.37 13.59 4.99
CA VAL A 70 24.84 13.43 4.93
C VAL A 70 25.39 14.01 3.62
N TYR A 71 26.65 14.48 3.66
CA TYR A 71 27.27 15.13 2.51
C TYR A 71 27.26 14.27 1.23
N SER A 72 27.48 12.96 1.36
CA SER A 72 27.49 12.02 0.22
C SER A 72 26.15 12.00 -0.51
N GLU A 73 25.03 12.07 0.22
CA GLU A 73 23.69 12.18 -0.35
C GLU A 73 23.53 13.54 -1.01
N TYR A 74 23.80 14.64 -0.29
CA TYR A 74 23.70 16.00 -0.84
C TYR A 74 24.47 16.15 -2.15
N TYR A 75 25.67 15.59 -2.23
CA TYR A 75 26.51 15.60 -3.44
C TYR A 75 25.85 14.87 -4.62
N ARG A 76 25.02 13.84 -4.38
CA ARG A 76 24.27 13.14 -5.45
C ARG A 76 23.28 14.04 -6.17
N LEU A 77 22.72 15.08 -5.52
CA LEU A 77 21.83 16.08 -6.17
C LEU A 77 22.48 16.77 -7.37
N PHE A 78 23.80 16.90 -7.32
CA PHE A 78 24.57 17.60 -8.33
C PHE A 78 25.00 16.68 -9.47
N LYS A 79 24.87 15.36 -9.29
CA LYS A 79 25.11 14.34 -10.31
C LYS A 79 23.82 13.90 -11.01
N GLN A 80 22.72 13.76 -10.26
CA GLN A 80 21.41 13.37 -10.74
C GLN A 80 20.36 14.20 -9.98
N SER A 81 19.34 14.70 -10.67
CA SER A 81 18.24 15.45 -10.05
C SER A 81 17.34 14.51 -9.24
N ASN A 82 17.85 14.03 -8.11
CA ASN A 82 17.14 13.09 -7.24
C ASN A 82 16.53 13.86 -6.05
N ILE A 83 15.33 13.46 -5.64
CA ILE A 83 14.77 13.87 -4.34
C ILE A 83 15.52 13.07 -3.28
N ILE A 84 16.14 13.74 -2.30
CA ILE A 84 16.87 13.10 -1.19
C ILE A 84 16.01 13.05 0.05
N VAL A 85 15.27 14.13 0.32
CA VAL A 85 14.31 14.15 1.40
C VAL A 85 12.94 13.86 0.80
N PRO A 86 12.43 12.62 0.92
CA PRO A 86 11.08 12.32 0.48
C PRO A 86 10.11 13.22 1.27
N GLN A 87 9.21 13.86 0.52
CA GLN A 87 8.09 14.59 1.11
C GLN A 87 6.91 13.64 1.10
N TYR A 88 6.37 13.38 2.28
CA TYR A 88 5.17 12.57 2.45
C TYR A 88 4.02 13.51 2.80
N ASN A 89 2.87 13.31 2.17
CA ASN A 89 1.61 13.81 2.72
C ASN A 89 1.09 12.75 3.69
N GLU A 90 0.48 13.17 4.79
CA GLU A 90 -0.25 12.24 5.64
C GLU A 90 -1.66 12.06 5.05
N HIS A 91 -2.06 10.81 4.89
CA HIS A 91 -3.39 10.42 4.42
C HIS A 91 -4.06 9.59 5.52
N GLN A 92 -5.25 10.02 5.97
CA GLN A 92 -6.05 9.29 6.95
C GLN A 92 -7.30 8.72 6.27
N HIS A 93 -7.60 7.47 6.58
CA HIS A 93 -8.81 6.78 6.11
C HIS A 93 -9.60 6.30 7.34
N PRO A 94 -10.63 7.06 7.78
CA PRO A 94 -11.47 6.68 8.92
C PRO A 94 -12.19 5.35 8.70
N ASP A 95 -12.49 5.02 7.44
CA ASP A 95 -13.09 3.75 7.08
C ASP A 95 -12.09 2.86 6.33
N VAL A 96 -12.05 1.59 6.75
CA VAL A 96 -11.27 0.53 6.11
C VAL A 96 -12.11 -0.73 5.98
N VAL A 97 -11.75 -1.59 5.03
CA VAL A 97 -12.27 -2.96 4.91
C VAL A 97 -11.11 -3.91 5.08
N ILE A 98 -11.29 -4.88 5.97
CA ILE A 98 -10.28 -5.88 6.27
C ILE A 98 -10.84 -7.24 5.92
N PHE A 99 -10.13 -7.99 5.08
CA PHE A 99 -10.43 -9.40 4.82
C PHE A 99 -9.31 -10.27 5.37
N GLU A 100 -9.67 -11.22 6.23
CA GLU A 100 -8.77 -12.21 6.81
C GLU A 100 -9.17 -13.61 6.37
N LEU A 101 -8.28 -14.31 5.65
CA LEU A 101 -8.49 -15.69 5.25
C LEU A 101 -7.71 -16.63 6.16
N PHE A 102 -8.36 -17.67 6.65
CA PHE A 102 -7.78 -18.68 7.53
C PHE A 102 -7.59 -19.97 6.75
N LEU A 103 -6.34 -20.38 6.59
CA LEU A 103 -5.95 -21.54 5.78
C LEU A 103 -4.83 -22.36 6.45
N PRO A 104 -4.80 -23.69 6.27
CA PRO A 104 -3.68 -24.50 6.74
C PRO A 104 -2.33 -24.08 6.15
N LEU A 105 -1.27 -24.14 6.96
CA LEU A 105 0.10 -23.78 6.54
C LEU A 105 0.58 -24.58 5.31
N THR A 106 0.12 -25.82 5.15
CA THR A 106 0.46 -26.69 4.00
C THR A 106 0.06 -26.10 2.66
N CYS A 107 -0.83 -25.10 2.65
CA CYS A 107 -1.30 -24.41 1.46
C CYS A 107 -0.68 -23.03 1.26
N GLU A 108 0.24 -22.57 2.13
CA GLU A 108 0.82 -21.22 2.06
C GLU A 108 1.52 -20.95 0.72
N ASP A 109 2.36 -21.87 0.23
CA ASP A 109 3.08 -21.69 -1.03
C ASP A 109 2.13 -21.61 -2.24
N LYS A 110 1.08 -22.44 -2.23
CA LYS A 110 0.04 -22.44 -3.27
C LYS A 110 -0.76 -21.13 -3.23
N LEU A 111 -1.11 -20.69 -2.04
CA LEU A 111 -1.82 -19.45 -1.77
C LEU A 111 -1.02 -18.24 -2.24
N ARG A 112 0.25 -18.14 -1.84
CA ARG A 112 1.16 -17.06 -2.26
C ARG A 112 1.24 -16.97 -3.78
N LYS A 113 1.48 -18.10 -4.45
CA LYS A 113 1.51 -18.16 -5.92
C LYS A 113 0.19 -17.76 -6.57
N ALA A 114 -0.96 -18.10 -5.97
CA ALA A 114 -2.27 -17.70 -6.49
C ALA A 114 -2.50 -16.20 -6.33
N LEU A 115 -2.13 -15.63 -5.19
CA LEU A 115 -2.27 -14.21 -4.89
C LEU A 115 -1.31 -13.35 -5.71
N ASP A 116 -0.03 -13.73 -5.80
CA ASP A 116 0.99 -13.01 -6.56
C ASP A 116 0.59 -12.83 -8.03
N LYS A 117 -0.06 -13.85 -8.61
CA LYS A 117 -0.57 -13.78 -9.99
C LYS A 117 -1.61 -12.68 -10.18
N LEU A 118 -2.40 -12.35 -9.16
CA LEU A 118 -3.42 -11.32 -9.23
C LEU A 118 -2.83 -9.90 -9.21
N PHE A 119 -1.53 -9.73 -8.95
CA PHE A 119 -0.86 -8.44 -9.06
C PHE A 119 -0.36 -8.12 -10.48
N PHE A 120 -0.62 -9.00 -11.46
CA PHE A 120 -0.32 -8.73 -12.86
C PHE A 120 -1.58 -8.33 -13.63
N LYS A 121 -1.54 -7.16 -14.30
CA LYS A 121 -2.66 -6.61 -15.09
C LYS A 121 -3.22 -7.61 -16.10
N ASP A 122 -2.36 -8.36 -16.79
CA ASP A 122 -2.78 -9.33 -17.81
C ASP A 122 -3.56 -10.50 -17.21
N THR A 123 -3.20 -10.93 -16.00
CA THR A 123 -3.91 -11.99 -15.27
C THR A 123 -5.28 -11.50 -14.81
N VAL A 124 -5.33 -10.28 -14.25
CA VAL A 124 -6.61 -9.65 -13.85
C VAL A 124 -7.52 -9.48 -15.06
N LEU A 125 -7.02 -8.92 -16.16
CA LEU A 125 -7.79 -8.72 -17.39
C LEU A 125 -8.36 -10.03 -17.94
N LYS A 126 -7.52 -11.07 -18.07
CA LYS A 126 -7.98 -12.39 -18.54
C LYS A 126 -9.10 -12.94 -17.66
N ARG A 127 -9.01 -12.72 -16.36
CA ARG A 127 -10.03 -13.18 -15.41
C ARG A 127 -11.32 -12.38 -15.52
N LEU A 128 -11.24 -11.05 -15.64
CA LEU A 128 -12.42 -10.21 -15.90
C LEU A 128 -13.11 -10.61 -17.20
N GLN A 129 -12.35 -10.87 -18.26
CA GLN A 129 -12.88 -11.37 -19.53
C GLN A 129 -13.59 -12.73 -19.38
N SER A 130 -13.06 -13.63 -18.54
CA SER A 130 -13.68 -14.94 -18.30
C SER A 130 -14.99 -14.89 -17.51
N ILE A 131 -15.18 -13.85 -16.68
CA ILE A 131 -16.43 -13.61 -15.94
C ILE A 131 -17.52 -13.11 -16.91
N GLY A 132 -17.14 -12.24 -17.84
CA GLY A 132 -18.04 -11.72 -18.87
C GLY A 132 -18.80 -10.47 -18.43
N MET A 133 -19.22 -9.69 -19.43
CA MET A 133 -19.70 -8.31 -19.23
C MET A 133 -20.97 -8.20 -18.39
N LYS A 134 -21.87 -9.18 -18.48
CA LYS A 134 -23.14 -9.15 -17.75
C LYS A 134 -22.93 -9.19 -16.23
N GLU A 135 -22.05 -10.11 -15.77
CA GLU A 135 -21.75 -10.28 -14.35
C GLU A 135 -20.89 -9.12 -13.82
N LEU A 136 -19.97 -8.59 -14.65
CA LEU A 136 -19.18 -7.40 -14.29
C LEU A 136 -20.06 -6.18 -13.99
N GLN A 137 -21.14 -6.00 -14.76
CA GLN A 137 -22.08 -4.89 -14.60
C GLN A 137 -22.93 -4.96 -13.32
N GLU A 138 -22.94 -6.09 -12.63
CA GLU A 138 -23.58 -6.22 -11.31
C GLU A 138 -22.76 -5.52 -10.22
N GLY A 139 -21.43 -5.48 -10.37
CA GLY A 139 -20.51 -4.85 -9.41
C GLY A 139 -20.03 -3.46 -9.83
N PHE A 140 -19.92 -3.19 -11.13
CA PHE A 140 -19.37 -1.95 -11.67
C PHE A 140 -20.30 -1.33 -12.70
N ARG A 141 -20.75 -0.09 -12.46
CA ARG A 141 -21.53 0.62 -13.46
C ARG A 141 -20.66 0.96 -14.66
N LYS A 142 -21.20 0.71 -15.86
CA LYS A 142 -20.57 1.09 -17.13
C LYS A 142 -21.07 2.47 -17.54
N GLU A 143 -20.18 3.35 -17.99
CA GLU A 143 -20.57 4.67 -18.47
C GLU A 143 -21.20 4.63 -19.88
N ASP A 144 -22.08 5.60 -20.16
CA ASP A 144 -22.69 5.75 -21.47
C ASP A 144 -21.60 6.07 -22.52
N ASN A 145 -21.49 5.24 -23.55
CA ASN A 145 -20.47 5.25 -24.60
C ASN A 145 -19.09 4.68 -24.22
N GLU A 146 -18.94 4.07 -23.04
CA GLU A 146 -17.70 3.40 -22.69
C GLU A 146 -17.48 2.15 -23.57
N THR A 147 -16.29 2.05 -24.17
CA THR A 147 -15.90 0.85 -24.90
C THR A 147 -15.71 -0.32 -23.93
N GLU A 148 -15.86 -1.56 -24.39
CA GLU A 148 -15.59 -2.73 -23.55
C GLU A 148 -14.16 -2.73 -23.00
N SER A 149 -13.18 -2.37 -23.83
CA SER A 149 -11.79 -2.24 -23.39
C SER A 149 -11.64 -1.17 -22.31
N GLY A 150 -12.25 0.01 -22.50
CA GLY A 150 -12.20 1.10 -21.52
C GLY A 150 -12.77 0.68 -20.17
N TYR A 151 -13.92 -0.01 -20.19
CA TYR A 151 -14.58 -0.53 -19.00
C TYR A 151 -13.72 -1.52 -18.22
N LEU A 152 -13.12 -2.50 -18.91
CA LEU A 152 -12.22 -3.47 -18.27
C LEU A 152 -10.96 -2.79 -17.72
N GLU A 153 -10.42 -1.79 -18.43
CA GLU A 153 -9.28 -1.01 -17.94
C GLU A 153 -9.63 -0.17 -16.71
N GLY A 154 -10.83 0.40 -16.65
CA GLY A 154 -11.36 1.09 -15.48
C GLY A 154 -11.43 0.17 -14.25
N ILE A 155 -11.95 -1.04 -14.42
CA ILE A 155 -12.00 -2.05 -13.34
C ILE A 155 -10.58 -2.47 -12.93
N CYS A 156 -9.66 -2.69 -13.87
CA CYS A 156 -8.27 -3.00 -13.54
C CYS A 156 -7.57 -1.88 -12.78
N LYS A 157 -7.84 -0.62 -13.15
CA LYS A 157 -7.31 0.54 -12.43
C LYS A 157 -7.87 0.58 -11.01
N PHE A 158 -9.19 0.43 -10.85
CA PHE A 158 -9.82 0.34 -9.54
C PHE A 158 -9.19 -0.80 -8.71
N PHE A 159 -9.00 -1.99 -9.28
CA PHE A 159 -8.34 -3.09 -8.62
C PHE A 159 -6.91 -2.72 -8.16
N SER A 160 -6.12 -2.12 -9.05
CA SER A 160 -4.75 -1.69 -8.74
C SER A 160 -4.69 -0.64 -7.63
N ASP A 161 -5.68 0.25 -7.57
CA ASP A 161 -5.74 1.32 -6.57
C ASP A 161 -6.15 0.79 -5.18
N LYS A 162 -6.89 -0.33 -5.11
CA LYS A 162 -7.38 -0.92 -3.83
C LYS A 162 -6.52 -2.07 -3.31
N PHE A 163 -6.01 -2.92 -4.20
CA PHE A 163 -5.32 -4.14 -3.83
C PHE A 163 -3.81 -3.98 -4.05
N GLY A 164 -3.16 -3.27 -3.12
CA GLY A 164 -1.71 -3.00 -3.18
C GLY A 164 -0.81 -4.06 -2.54
N GLY A 165 -1.38 -4.96 -1.71
CA GLY A 165 -0.63 -6.02 -1.06
C GLY A 165 -1.46 -6.83 -0.08
N TYR A 166 -0.84 -7.85 0.51
CA TYR A 166 -1.39 -8.67 1.57
C TYR A 166 -0.29 -9.02 2.56
N SER A 167 -0.67 -9.34 3.80
CA SER A 167 0.25 -9.89 4.79
C SER A 167 -0.16 -11.31 5.16
N ILE A 168 0.82 -12.13 5.51
CA ILE A 168 0.60 -13.48 6.05
C ILE A 168 1.14 -13.49 7.47
N SER A 169 0.33 -13.96 8.42
CA SER A 169 0.73 -14.26 9.78
C SER A 169 0.37 -15.70 10.12
N HIS A 170 0.97 -16.26 11.17
CA HIS A 170 0.76 -17.65 11.56
C HIS A 170 0.22 -17.73 12.97
N VAL A 171 -0.77 -18.59 13.16
CA VAL A 171 -1.34 -18.90 14.48
C VAL A 171 -1.31 -20.40 14.67
N SER A 172 -0.71 -20.85 15.77
CA SER A 172 -0.78 -22.24 16.19
C SER A 172 -2.10 -22.47 16.93
N GLY A 173 -2.85 -23.46 16.48
CA GLY A 173 -4.08 -23.92 17.12
C GLY A 173 -4.01 -25.43 17.38
N ARG A 174 -4.97 -25.91 18.17
CA ARG A 174 -5.13 -27.34 18.46
C ARG A 174 -6.53 -27.76 18.05
N PHE A 175 -6.63 -28.71 17.13
CA PHE A 175 -7.85 -29.08 16.43
C PHE A 175 -8.16 -30.56 16.61
N ARG A 176 -9.44 -30.91 16.52
CA ARG A 176 -9.87 -32.31 16.48
C ARG A 176 -9.69 -32.86 15.07
N SER A 177 -9.00 -33.98 14.94
CA SER A 177 -8.84 -34.70 13.67
C SER A 177 -10.07 -35.53 13.29
N LYS A 178 -10.97 -35.81 14.25
CA LYS A 178 -12.18 -36.63 14.07
C LYS A 178 -13.42 -36.01 14.74
N ASP A 179 -14.57 -36.65 14.53
CA ASP A 179 -15.82 -36.33 15.23
C ASP A 179 -15.68 -36.40 16.75
N LEU A 180 -16.69 -35.92 17.47
CA LEU A 180 -16.64 -35.93 18.92
C LEU A 180 -16.57 -37.38 19.42
N LEU A 181 -15.49 -37.74 20.12
CA LEU A 181 -15.25 -39.06 20.65
C LEU A 181 -15.34 -39.05 22.17
N GLU A 182 -15.76 -40.18 22.74
CA GLU A 182 -15.58 -40.44 24.16
C GLU A 182 -14.09 -40.52 24.48
N ARG A 183 -13.72 -40.07 25.69
CA ARG A 183 -12.33 -40.05 26.15
C ARG A 183 -11.62 -41.40 26.03
N LYS A 184 -12.34 -42.51 26.22
CA LYS A 184 -11.78 -43.86 26.09
C LYS A 184 -11.35 -44.15 24.65
N LYS A 185 -12.21 -43.85 23.68
CA LYS A 185 -11.92 -44.02 22.25
C LYS A 185 -10.82 -43.09 21.77
N ALA A 186 -10.76 -41.87 22.30
CA ALA A 186 -9.66 -40.95 21.98
C ALA A 186 -8.30 -41.49 22.46
N ARG A 187 -8.24 -42.10 23.64
CA ARG A 187 -7.01 -42.78 24.13
C ARG A 187 -6.64 -44.00 23.30
N GLU A 188 -7.62 -44.79 22.86
CA GLU A 188 -7.36 -45.92 21.97
C GLU A 188 -6.69 -45.47 20.65
N LEU A 189 -6.97 -44.26 20.16
CA LEU A 189 -6.26 -43.68 19.01
C LEU A 189 -4.83 -43.31 19.35
N GLU A 190 -4.59 -42.69 20.51
CA GLU A 190 -3.24 -42.35 20.98
C GLU A 190 -2.37 -43.62 21.15
N ASP A 191 -2.95 -44.72 21.63
CA ASP A 191 -2.27 -46.02 21.74
C ASP A 191 -1.89 -46.64 20.37
N HIS A 192 -2.46 -46.12 19.28
CA HIS A 192 -2.19 -46.52 17.89
C HIS A 192 -1.41 -45.48 17.09
N ASP A 193 -0.73 -44.52 17.74
CA ASP A 193 -0.01 -43.40 17.11
C ASP A 193 -0.92 -42.51 16.22
N GLU A 194 -2.22 -42.45 16.52
CA GLU A 194 -3.16 -41.53 15.88
C GLU A 194 -3.57 -40.41 16.85
N ASP A 195 -3.28 -39.16 16.48
CA ASP A 195 -3.65 -38.00 17.30
C ASP A 195 -5.13 -37.64 17.12
N TYR A 196 -5.91 -37.69 18.21
CA TYR A 196 -7.26 -37.14 18.23
C TYR A 196 -7.27 -35.61 18.22
N LEU A 197 -6.29 -35.00 18.91
CA LEU A 197 -6.06 -33.56 18.93
C LEU A 197 -4.71 -33.26 18.26
N ILE A 198 -4.78 -32.66 17.08
CA ILE A 198 -3.62 -32.28 16.29
C ILE A 198 -3.28 -30.80 16.53
N ASP A 199 -2.00 -30.51 16.73
CA ASP A 199 -1.51 -29.13 16.66
C ASP A 199 -1.37 -28.75 15.18
N GLU A 200 -2.09 -27.72 14.75
CA GLU A 200 -2.06 -27.23 13.37
C GLU A 200 -1.68 -25.76 13.36
N THR A 201 -0.80 -25.38 12.43
CA THR A 201 -0.51 -23.97 12.17
C THR A 201 -1.42 -23.49 11.05
N THR A 202 -2.20 -22.46 11.35
CA THR A 202 -3.06 -21.77 10.39
C THR A 202 -2.37 -20.49 9.93
N ALA A 203 -2.24 -20.32 8.62
CA ALA A 203 -1.88 -19.05 8.01
C ALA A 203 -3.12 -18.14 7.95
N ILE A 204 -2.96 -16.92 8.43
CA ILE A 204 -3.94 -15.84 8.31
C ILE A 204 -3.42 -14.87 7.27
N VAL A 205 -4.12 -14.79 6.14
CA VAL A 205 -3.83 -13.82 5.08
C VAL A 205 -4.74 -12.62 5.23
N ARG A 206 -4.16 -11.43 5.42
CA ARG A 206 -4.89 -10.19 5.66
C ARG A 206 -4.73 -9.22 4.50
N PHE A 207 -5.86 -8.69 4.04
CA PHE A 207 -5.96 -7.52 3.17
C PHE A 207 -6.51 -6.36 4.01
N VAL A 208 -5.85 -5.21 3.96
CA VAL A 208 -6.34 -3.97 4.58
C VAL A 208 -6.52 -2.96 3.47
N ILE A 209 -7.78 -2.62 3.19
CA ILE A 209 -8.16 -1.80 2.04
C ILE A 209 -8.73 -0.49 2.57
N PRO A 210 -8.05 0.65 2.35
CA PRO A 210 -8.59 1.94 2.74
C PRO A 210 -9.76 2.33 1.84
N ILE A 211 -10.80 2.90 2.42
CA ILE A 211 -11.89 3.52 1.66
C ILE A 211 -11.44 4.93 1.26
N GLN A 212 -11.23 5.17 -0.03
CA GLN A 212 -10.80 6.47 -0.56
C GLN A 212 -11.90 7.52 -0.48
N ALA A 213 -13.18 7.12 -0.54
CA ALA A 213 -14.31 8.01 -0.35
C ALA A 213 -14.34 8.69 1.04
N THR A 214 -13.53 8.24 2.00
CA THR A 214 -13.36 8.90 3.31
C THR A 214 -11.95 9.43 3.55
N GLU A 215 -11.12 9.53 2.51
CA GLU A 215 -9.75 10.02 2.63
C GLU A 215 -9.68 11.48 3.13
N ILE A 216 -8.79 11.71 4.07
CA ILE A 216 -8.43 13.01 4.61
C ILE A 216 -6.95 13.23 4.34
N VAL A 217 -6.60 14.26 3.57
CA VAL A 217 -5.20 14.63 3.32
C VAL A 217 -4.77 15.71 4.30
N ILE A 218 -3.78 15.41 5.12
CA ILE A 218 -3.20 16.34 6.08
C ILE A 218 -1.95 16.94 5.46
N ARG A 219 -1.99 18.25 5.20
CA ARG A 219 -0.85 19.04 4.71
C ARG A 219 -0.23 19.81 5.86
N GLU A 220 1.07 19.67 6.05
CA GLU A 220 1.82 20.52 6.98
C GLU A 220 1.93 21.93 6.37
N ASN A 221 1.06 22.86 6.79
CA ASN A 221 1.38 24.29 6.91
C ASN A 221 0.27 25.09 7.64
N SER A 222 0.64 25.60 8.82
CA SER A 222 0.15 26.77 9.56
C SER A 222 -1.32 26.94 9.98
N ASP A 223 -2.27 26.14 9.50
CA ASP A 223 -3.60 26.01 10.11
C ASP A 223 -4.11 24.64 9.68
N ILE A 224 -4.56 23.80 10.60
CA ILE A 224 -5.08 22.46 10.29
C ILE A 224 -6.38 22.63 9.49
N GLN A 225 -6.27 22.85 8.18
CA GLN A 225 -7.37 22.76 7.25
C GLN A 225 -7.40 21.33 6.72
N LEU A 226 -8.31 20.55 7.30
CA LEU A 226 -8.67 19.22 6.80
C LEU A 226 -9.38 19.43 5.46
N GLU A 227 -8.67 19.30 4.35
CA GLU A 227 -9.30 19.22 3.03
C GLU A 227 -9.82 17.79 2.84
N LEU A 228 -11.15 17.64 2.95
CA LEU A 228 -11.85 16.41 2.55
C LEU A 228 -11.89 16.36 1.02
N ASN A 229 -11.14 15.44 0.42
CA ASN A 229 -11.19 15.18 -1.02
C ASN A 229 -12.23 14.08 -1.27
N PHE A 230 -13.46 14.48 -1.60
CA PHE A 230 -14.44 13.54 -2.14
C PHE A 230 -14.37 13.53 -3.67
N SER A 231 -13.44 12.75 -4.24
CA SER A 231 -13.60 12.29 -5.63
C SER A 231 -14.34 10.95 -5.63
N CYS A 232 -15.47 10.88 -6.36
CA CYS A 232 -16.39 9.74 -6.57
C CYS A 232 -15.73 8.33 -6.45
N PRO A 233 -16.34 7.29 -5.82
CA PRO A 233 -17.77 7.03 -5.55
C PRO A 233 -18.25 7.35 -4.12
N THR A 234 -19.53 7.10 -3.83
CA THR A 234 -19.99 7.00 -2.43
C THR A 234 -19.29 5.85 -1.71
N VAL A 235 -19.21 5.90 -0.37
CA VAL A 235 -18.61 4.82 0.44
C VAL A 235 -19.22 3.46 0.12
N ASP A 236 -20.53 3.39 -0.09
CA ASP A 236 -21.22 2.13 -0.39
C ASP A 236 -20.90 1.58 -1.79
N GLU A 237 -20.76 2.45 -2.80
CA GLU A 237 -20.37 2.05 -4.15
C GLU A 237 -18.92 1.54 -4.17
N GLU A 238 -18.01 2.23 -3.48
CA GLU A 238 -16.62 1.80 -3.36
C GLU A 238 -16.53 0.44 -2.63
N LEU A 239 -17.23 0.30 -1.51
CA LEU A 239 -17.31 -0.94 -0.74
C LEU A 239 -17.84 -2.10 -1.58
N THR A 240 -18.91 -1.86 -2.35
CA THR A 240 -19.49 -2.86 -3.25
C THR A 240 -18.48 -3.30 -4.32
N GLY A 241 -17.74 -2.37 -4.91
CA GLY A 241 -16.68 -2.68 -5.87
C GLY A 241 -15.53 -3.50 -5.27
N ILE A 242 -15.09 -3.13 -4.05
CA ILE A 242 -14.07 -3.87 -3.30
C ILE A 242 -14.53 -5.30 -3.02
N GLU A 243 -15.73 -5.47 -2.45
CA GLU A 243 -16.30 -6.79 -2.13
C GLU A 243 -16.47 -7.65 -3.38
N TRP A 244 -16.97 -7.06 -4.47
CA TRP A 244 -17.18 -7.77 -5.73
C TRP A 244 -15.85 -8.28 -6.30
N LEU A 245 -14.82 -7.44 -6.36
CA LEU A 245 -13.50 -7.85 -6.87
C LEU A 245 -12.83 -8.87 -5.95
N PHE A 246 -12.94 -8.67 -4.64
CA PHE A 246 -12.40 -9.61 -3.67
C PHE A 246 -13.00 -11.01 -3.89
N ARG A 247 -14.32 -11.13 -4.04
CA ARG A 247 -14.99 -12.41 -4.28
C ARG A 247 -14.66 -13.02 -5.63
N ASN A 248 -14.83 -12.26 -6.71
CA ASN A 248 -14.78 -12.79 -8.07
C ASN A 248 -13.34 -12.96 -8.60
N LEU A 249 -12.37 -12.23 -8.05
CA LEU A 249 -10.97 -12.37 -8.42
C LEU A 249 -10.17 -13.13 -7.37
N LEU A 250 -10.10 -12.62 -6.14
CA LEU A 250 -9.22 -13.19 -5.11
C LEU A 250 -9.74 -14.52 -4.60
N ILE A 251 -10.98 -14.57 -4.12
CA ILE A 251 -11.54 -15.80 -3.53
C ILE A 251 -11.64 -16.90 -4.56
N ALA A 252 -12.12 -16.57 -5.76
CA ALA A 252 -12.14 -17.53 -6.84
C ALA A 252 -10.72 -18.04 -7.21
N ALA A 253 -9.65 -17.25 -7.08
CA ALA A 253 -8.28 -17.74 -7.33
C ALA A 253 -7.84 -18.74 -6.28
N ILE A 254 -8.17 -18.44 -5.03
CA ILE A 254 -7.80 -19.26 -3.87
C ILE A 254 -8.56 -20.58 -3.92
N LEU A 255 -9.88 -20.55 -4.11
CA LEU A 255 -10.71 -21.75 -4.19
C LEU A 255 -10.27 -22.70 -5.32
N HIS A 256 -9.75 -22.19 -6.43
CA HIS A 256 -9.25 -23.03 -7.53
C HIS A 256 -7.85 -23.61 -7.29
N THR A 257 -7.11 -23.08 -6.31
CA THR A 257 -5.71 -23.47 -6.06
C THR A 257 -5.54 -24.27 -4.77
N VAL A 258 -6.37 -23.96 -3.77
CA VAL A 258 -6.32 -24.50 -2.42
C VAL A 258 -7.36 -25.60 -2.31
N ASP A 259 -6.91 -26.86 -2.36
CA ASP A 259 -7.75 -28.04 -2.16
C ASP A 259 -7.97 -28.26 -0.66
N GLN A 260 -8.93 -27.54 -0.10
CA GLN A 260 -9.29 -27.61 1.31
C GLN A 260 -10.80 -27.82 1.45
N ASN A 261 -11.19 -28.62 2.45
CA ASN A 261 -12.60 -28.93 2.68
C ASN A 261 -13.38 -27.69 3.10
N GLN A 262 -12.73 -26.79 3.83
CA GLN A 262 -13.30 -25.52 4.26
C GLN A 262 -12.29 -24.39 4.19
N ILE A 263 -12.76 -23.22 3.76
CA ILE A 263 -12.00 -21.96 3.81
C ILE A 263 -12.87 -20.93 4.53
N TRP A 264 -12.26 -20.25 5.50
CA TRP A 264 -12.95 -19.27 6.34
C TRP A 264 -12.42 -17.89 6.04
N ILE A 265 -13.33 -16.91 5.96
CA ILE A 265 -12.98 -15.52 5.70
C ILE A 265 -13.74 -14.62 6.66
N LEU A 266 -13.00 -13.82 7.42
CA LEU A 266 -13.56 -12.76 8.26
C LEU A 266 -13.43 -11.42 7.53
N GLU A 267 -14.55 -10.75 7.35
CA GLU A 267 -14.62 -9.35 6.95
C GLU A 267 -14.82 -8.49 8.20
N SER A 268 -14.01 -7.45 8.35
CA SER A 268 -14.07 -6.49 9.47
C SER A 268 -13.77 -5.06 9.03
N GLY A 269 -13.92 -4.07 9.94
CA GLY A 269 -13.77 -2.64 9.64
C GLY A 269 -15.13 -1.98 9.46
N LYS A 270 -15.49 -1.59 8.23
CA LYS A 270 -16.78 -0.96 7.93
C LYS A 270 -17.99 -1.88 8.15
N ARG A 271 -17.80 -3.18 7.93
CA ARG A 271 -18.79 -4.25 8.15
C ARG A 271 -18.15 -5.38 8.93
N TYR A 272 -18.98 -6.26 9.51
CA TYR A 272 -18.50 -7.43 10.22
C TYR A 272 -19.27 -8.67 9.74
N GLN A 273 -18.60 -9.57 9.03
CA GLN A 273 -19.23 -10.76 8.46
C GLN A 273 -18.25 -11.93 8.41
N LEU A 274 -18.73 -13.12 8.73
CA LEU A 274 -17.98 -14.37 8.55
C LEU A 274 -18.52 -15.11 7.32
N TYR A 275 -17.62 -15.50 6.43
CA TYR A 275 -17.91 -16.34 5.27
C TYR A 275 -17.23 -17.71 5.44
N ARG A 276 -17.98 -18.76 5.12
CA ARG A 276 -17.49 -20.15 5.11
C ARG A 276 -17.73 -20.75 3.74
N PHE A 277 -16.66 -21.16 3.08
CA PHE A 277 -16.71 -21.89 1.81
C PHE A 277 -16.50 -23.37 2.12
N VAL A 278 -17.40 -24.23 1.66
CA VAL A 278 -17.38 -25.68 1.90
C VAL A 278 -17.34 -26.40 0.56
N ASP A 279 -16.48 -27.40 0.43
CA ASP A 279 -16.44 -28.27 -0.75
C ASP A 279 -17.74 -29.09 -0.83
N LYS A 280 -18.52 -28.87 -1.91
CA LYS A 280 -19.81 -29.52 -2.13
C LYS A 280 -19.75 -31.04 -2.22
N ASN A 281 -18.58 -31.61 -2.49
CA ASN A 281 -18.40 -33.05 -2.61
C ASN A 281 -18.04 -33.72 -1.28
N LYS A 282 -17.84 -32.94 -0.22
CA LYS A 282 -17.38 -33.40 1.10
C LYS A 282 -18.32 -32.98 2.24
N GLU A 283 -19.53 -32.51 1.90
CA GLU A 283 -20.67 -32.45 2.81
C GLU A 283 -21.34 -33.83 2.94
#